data_AF-A0A5N5WIF6-F1
#
_entry.id   AF-A0A5N5WIF6-F1
#
_cell.length_a   1.000
_cell.length_b   1.000
_cell.length_c   1.000
_cell.angle_alpha   90.00
_cell.angle_beta   90.00
_cell.angle_gamma   90.00
#
_symmetry.space_group_name_H-M   'P 1'
#
loop_
_entity.id
_entity.type
_entity.pdbx_description
1 polymer ?
#
loop_
_entity_poly.entity_id
_entity_poly.type
_entity_poly.pdbx_seq_one_letter_code
_entity_poly.pdbx_strand_id
1 'polypeptide(L)'
;MNSLLARFYDPTSGQITINNQHIHTQPPQSHRRRLALVQQEPVLYQGSIRENVAMGLPNTTETTYIQIEQRQRVAIPRALIRDPEILLLDEAASALDTESERIVQIALGGASTSRKRRTVAVAHRLRTVRDADCIFVFQAGRIVDAGTHEELLERRGALFFEMCRSQNLTFGLLGYVVGYKS
;
A
#
# COMPACT_ATOMS: atom_id res chain seq x y z
N MET A 1 6.07 2.65 -8.48
CA MET A 1 6.26 3.59 -7.34
C MET A 1 6.92 2.92 -6.13
N ASN A 2 6.35 1.84 -5.60
CA ASN A 2 6.84 1.18 -4.37
C ASN A 2 8.31 0.73 -4.43
N SER A 3 8.79 0.29 -5.60
CA SER A 3 10.19 -0.11 -5.78
C SER A 3 11.19 1.04 -5.59
N LEU A 4 10.79 2.28 -5.90
CA LEU A 4 11.59 3.48 -5.64
C LEU A 4 11.52 3.88 -4.16
N LEU A 5 10.34 3.85 -3.55
CA LEU A 5 10.15 4.16 -2.12
C LEU A 5 10.88 3.17 -1.20
N ALA A 6 10.90 1.88 -1.55
CA ALA A 6 11.63 0.84 -0.82
C ALA A 6 13.14 0.80 -1.14
N ARG A 7 13.61 1.67 -2.06
CA ARG A 7 14.99 1.72 -2.56
C ARG A 7 15.48 0.38 -3.09
N PHE A 8 14.67 -0.27 -3.92
CA PHE A 8 15.13 -1.36 -4.79
C PHE A 8 15.75 -0.81 -6.08
N TYR A 9 15.33 0.39 -6.49
CA TYR A 9 15.90 1.17 -7.59
C TYR A 9 16.03 2.63 -7.16
N ASP A 10 16.94 3.35 -7.80
CA ASP A 10 17.08 4.80 -7.66
C ASP A 10 16.41 5.51 -8.86
N PRO A 11 15.81 6.71 -8.67
CA PRO A 11 15.18 7.43 -9.76
C PRO A 11 16.23 7.97 -10.75
N THR A 12 15.95 7.87 -12.05
CA THR A 12 16.82 8.42 -13.10
C THR A 12 16.90 9.95 -13.08
N SER A 13 15.86 10.61 -12.56
CA SER A 13 15.78 12.07 -12.40
C SER A 13 14.87 12.44 -11.24
N GLY A 14 15.11 13.61 -10.64
CA GLY A 14 14.34 14.10 -9.48
C GLY A 14 14.86 13.54 -8.15
N GLN A 15 14.07 13.70 -7.10
CA GLN A 15 14.45 13.28 -5.75
C GLN A 15 13.27 12.79 -4.94
N ILE A 16 13.52 11.85 -4.03
CA ILE A 16 12.52 11.34 -3.09
C ILE A 16 12.94 11.73 -1.67
N THR A 17 12.04 12.39 -0.96
CA THR A 17 12.24 12.83 0.42
C THR A 17 11.15 12.27 1.33
N ILE A 18 11.52 11.89 2.54
CA ILE A 18 10.59 11.49 3.60
C ILE A 18 10.88 12.36 4.81
N ASN A 19 9.85 13.04 5.33
CA ASN A 19 10.02 14.03 6.42
C ASN A 19 11.07 15.10 6.09
N ASN A 20 11.07 15.57 4.84
CA ASN A 20 12.06 16.52 4.29
C ASN A 20 13.52 16.02 4.32
N GLN A 21 13.75 14.73 4.55
CA GLN A 21 15.07 14.11 4.45
C GLN A 21 15.14 13.25 3.19
N HIS A 22 16.20 13.42 2.38
CA HIS A 22 16.42 12.58 1.20
C HIS A 22 16.60 11.13 1.61
N ILE A 23 15.89 10.22 0.95
CA ILE A 23 15.99 8.79 1.26
C ILE A 23 17.39 8.21 0.99
N HIS A 24 18.23 8.90 0.21
CA HIS A 24 19.62 8.52 -0.09
C HIS A 24 20.62 8.89 1.00
N THR A 25 20.24 9.72 1.97
CA THR A 25 21.14 10.15 3.07
C THR A 25 21.49 9.06 4.07
N GLN A 26 20.74 7.95 4.05
CA GLN A 26 20.99 6.78 4.90
C GLN A 26 21.27 5.54 4.04
N PRO A 27 21.98 4.52 4.57
CA PRO A 27 22.12 3.24 3.90
C PRO A 27 20.75 2.58 3.62
N PRO A 28 20.55 1.89 2.48
CA PRO A 28 19.27 1.26 2.13
C PRO A 28 18.72 0.32 3.21
N GLN A 29 19.58 -0.42 3.91
CA GLN A 29 19.18 -1.31 5.00
C GLN A 29 18.56 -0.53 6.18
N SER A 30 19.13 0.62 6.53
CA SER A 30 18.62 1.48 7.60
C SER A 30 17.28 2.11 7.22
N HIS A 31 17.11 2.50 5.96
CA HIS A 31 15.83 2.95 5.43
C HIS A 31 14.74 1.87 5.52
N ARG A 32 15.04 0.66 5.04
CA ARG A 32 14.12 -0.50 5.07
C ARG A 32 13.81 -0.99 6.49
N ARG A 33 14.60 -0.62 7.51
CA ARG A 33 14.28 -0.91 8.91
C ARG A 33 13.07 -0.14 9.43
N ARG A 34 12.85 1.05 8.89
CA ARG A 34 11.75 1.97 9.27
C ARG A 34 10.49 1.73 8.44
N LEU A 35 10.57 0.90 7.41
CA LEU A 35 9.51 0.66 6.44
C LEU A 35 9.01 -0.78 6.53
N ALA A 36 7.70 -0.99 6.41
CA ALA A 36 7.13 -2.29 6.08
C ALA A 36 6.41 -2.22 4.74
N LEU A 37 6.59 -3.23 3.89
CA LEU A 37 5.93 -3.35 2.60
C LEU A 37 5.09 -4.62 2.62
N VAL A 38 3.81 -4.50 2.25
CA VAL A 38 2.93 -5.63 1.97
C VAL A 38 2.64 -5.61 0.47
N GLN A 39 3.05 -6.67 -0.22
CA GLN A 39 2.84 -6.83 -1.66
C GLN A 39 1.50 -7.51 -1.95
N GLN A 40 1.00 -7.34 -3.18
CA GLN A 40 -0.22 -7.97 -3.67
C GLN A 40 -0.18 -9.49 -3.49
N GLU A 41 0.96 -10.10 -3.80
CA GLU A 41 1.24 -11.53 -3.57
C GLU A 41 2.37 -11.65 -2.55
N PRO A 42 2.05 -11.77 -1.25
CA PRO A 42 3.08 -11.93 -0.23
C PRO A 42 3.75 -13.28 -0.38
N VAL A 43 5.08 -13.32 -0.23
CA VAL A 43 5.82 -14.58 -0.16
C VAL A 43 5.80 -15.08 1.28
N LEU A 44 5.37 -16.33 1.48
CA LEU A 44 5.52 -17.08 2.73
C LEU A 44 6.65 -18.10 2.60
N TYR A 45 7.37 -18.31 3.69
CA TYR A 45 8.44 -19.29 3.87
C TYR A 45 7.90 -20.65 4.29
N GLN A 46 8.60 -21.71 3.92
CA GLN A 46 8.38 -23.03 4.52
C GLN A 46 8.67 -22.92 6.02
N GLY A 47 7.63 -23.12 6.84
CA GLY A 47 7.68 -22.97 8.29
C GLY A 47 6.30 -22.70 8.87
N SER A 48 6.20 -22.59 10.20
CA SER A 48 4.96 -22.24 10.89
C SER A 48 4.47 -20.82 10.57
N ILE A 49 3.19 -20.53 10.81
CA ILE A 49 2.65 -19.15 10.74
C ILE A 49 3.47 -18.21 11.62
N ARG A 50 3.88 -18.68 12.81
CA ARG A 50 4.72 -17.94 13.75
C ARG A 50 6.07 -17.58 13.15
N GLU A 51 6.72 -18.53 12.49
CA GLU A 51 8.00 -18.34 11.80
C GLU A 51 7.89 -17.39 10.61
N ASN A 52 6.79 -17.46 9.87
CA ASN A 52 6.48 -16.54 8.78
C ASN A 52 6.25 -15.09 9.22
N VAL A 53 5.62 -14.91 10.38
CA VAL A 53 5.50 -13.61 11.06
C VAL A 53 6.89 -13.08 11.48
N ALA A 54 7.84 -13.96 11.79
CA ALA A 54 9.18 -13.56 12.25
C ALA A 54 10.23 -13.36 11.12
N MET A 55 10.07 -13.98 9.95
CA MET A 55 11.10 -14.04 8.89
C MET A 55 10.77 -13.22 7.63
N GLY A 56 11.80 -12.87 6.86
CA GLY A 56 11.67 -12.08 5.62
C GLY A 56 12.81 -12.24 4.60
N LEU A 57 12.92 -13.36 3.86
CA LEU A 57 13.67 -13.51 2.58
C LEU A 57 13.16 -14.68 1.68
N PRO A 58 12.93 -14.49 0.35
CA PRO A 58 11.98 -15.17 -0.56
C PRO A 58 12.22 -16.67 -0.88
N ASN A 59 11.14 -17.44 -1.11
CA ASN A 59 10.98 -18.53 -2.13
C ASN A 59 9.60 -19.25 -1.99
N THR A 60 8.71 -19.21 -2.99
CA THR A 60 7.75 -20.29 -3.36
C THR A 60 6.95 -19.94 -4.63
N THR A 61 6.64 -20.97 -5.44
CA THR A 61 6.02 -20.97 -6.79
C THR A 61 4.49 -20.77 -6.80
N GLU A 62 3.91 -20.58 -8.00
CA GLU A 62 2.50 -20.28 -8.35
C GLU A 62 1.43 -20.61 -7.30
N THR A 63 0.59 -19.62 -7.02
CA THR A 63 -0.25 -19.55 -5.83
C THR A 63 -1.72 -19.37 -6.22
N THR A 64 -2.62 -20.20 -5.70
CA THR A 64 -4.07 -20.07 -5.91
C THR A 64 -4.62 -18.81 -5.22
N TYR A 65 -5.73 -18.22 -5.70
CA TYR A 65 -6.37 -17.04 -5.09
C TYR A 65 -6.63 -17.20 -3.58
N ILE A 66 -7.12 -18.36 -3.14
CA ILE A 66 -7.31 -18.70 -1.72
C ILE A 66 -5.99 -18.62 -0.95
N GLN A 67 -4.90 -19.06 -1.55
CA GLN A 67 -3.59 -18.99 -0.91
C GLN A 67 -3.13 -17.53 -0.81
N ILE A 68 -3.34 -16.68 -1.83
CA ILE A 68 -3.01 -15.25 -1.78
C ILE A 68 -3.72 -14.57 -0.60
N GLU A 69 -5.02 -14.83 -0.42
CA GLU A 69 -5.80 -14.34 0.72
C GLU A 69 -5.20 -14.76 2.06
N GLN A 70 -4.88 -16.05 2.24
CA GLN A 70 -4.24 -16.56 3.46
C GLN A 70 -2.88 -15.91 3.71
N ARG A 71 -2.09 -15.69 2.66
CA ARG A 71 -0.79 -15.01 2.75
C ARG A 71 -0.95 -13.55 3.16
N GLN A 72 -1.95 -12.84 2.64
CA GLN A 72 -2.26 -11.46 3.05
C GLN A 72 -2.67 -11.38 4.53
N ARG A 73 -3.48 -12.34 5.01
CA ARG A 73 -3.88 -12.44 6.44
C ARG A 73 -2.69 -12.65 7.39
N VAL A 74 -1.56 -13.16 6.91
CA VAL A 74 -0.32 -13.27 7.70
C VAL A 74 0.59 -12.05 7.50
N ALA A 75 0.75 -11.61 6.25
CA ALA A 75 1.69 -10.54 5.90
C ALA A 75 1.28 -9.17 6.46
N ILE A 76 -0.01 -8.87 6.53
CA ILE A 76 -0.51 -7.59 7.06
C ILE A 76 -0.26 -7.49 8.57
N PRO A 77 -0.75 -8.41 9.43
CA PRO A 77 -0.42 -8.37 10.86
C PRO A 77 1.09 -8.38 11.12
N ARG A 78 1.87 -9.15 10.35
CA ARG A 78 3.34 -9.12 10.44
C ARG A 78 3.92 -7.73 10.22
N ALA A 79 3.46 -7.03 9.18
CA ALA A 79 3.91 -5.67 8.90
C ALA A 79 3.52 -4.70 10.03
N LEU A 80 2.35 -4.89 10.65
CA LEU A 80 1.85 -4.06 11.75
C LEU A 80 2.60 -4.32 13.07
N ILE A 81 2.94 -5.57 13.38
CA ILE A 81 3.69 -5.97 14.59
C ILE A 81 5.09 -5.31 14.63
N ARG A 82 5.68 -5.07 13.46
CA ARG A 82 6.98 -4.39 13.36
C ARG A 82 6.95 -2.93 13.83
N ASP A 83 5.76 -2.35 13.95
CA ASP A 83 5.53 -0.92 14.21
C ASP A 83 6.39 0.01 13.34
N PRO A 84 6.27 -0.09 12.00
CA PRO A 84 7.08 0.72 11.10
C PRO A 84 6.67 2.19 11.16
N GLU A 85 7.63 3.09 10.91
CA GLU A 85 7.33 4.50 10.67
C GLU A 85 6.55 4.71 9.38
N ILE A 86 6.78 3.83 8.40
CA ILE A 86 6.21 3.92 7.05
C ILE A 86 5.65 2.56 6.65
N LEU A 87 4.35 2.51 6.40
CA LEU A 87 3.67 1.32 5.91
C LEU A 87 3.31 1.51 4.44
N LEU A 88 3.83 0.65 3.58
CA LEU A 88 3.47 0.59 2.16
C LEU A 88 2.55 -0.60 1.93
N LEU A 89 1.38 -0.35 1.35
CA LEU A 89 0.43 -1.38 0.93
C LEU A 89 0.34 -1.35 -0.61
N ASP A 90 0.67 -2.46 -1.25
CA ASP A 90 0.64 -2.60 -2.71
C ASP A 90 -0.48 -3.55 -3.11
N GLU A 91 -1.68 -3.03 -3.33
CA GLU A 91 -2.89 -3.83 -3.56
C GLU A 91 -3.11 -4.93 -2.51
N ALA A 92 -2.55 -4.76 -1.31
CA ALA A 92 -2.49 -5.81 -0.29
C ALA A 92 -3.85 -6.26 0.27
N ALA A 93 -4.92 -5.52 -0.03
CA ALA A 93 -6.28 -5.84 0.36
C ALA A 93 -7.14 -6.37 -0.80
N SER A 94 -6.60 -6.42 -2.03
CA SER A 94 -7.41 -6.76 -3.21
C SER A 94 -7.85 -8.24 -3.24
N ALA A 95 -7.12 -9.13 -2.57
CA ALA A 95 -7.46 -10.55 -2.51
C ALA A 95 -8.26 -10.94 -1.25
N LEU A 96 -8.49 -10.00 -0.32
CA LEU A 96 -9.26 -10.24 0.89
C LEU A 96 -10.77 -10.23 0.63
N ASP A 97 -11.50 -11.09 1.34
CA ASP A 97 -12.94 -11.00 1.47
C ASP A 97 -13.38 -9.74 2.28
N THR A 98 -14.69 -9.42 2.25
CA THR A 98 -15.22 -8.20 2.88
C THR A 98 -15.02 -8.15 4.40
N GLU A 99 -14.98 -9.31 5.06
CA GLU A 99 -14.80 -9.38 6.51
C GLU A 99 -13.33 -9.22 6.91
N SER A 100 -12.42 -9.86 6.17
CA SER A 100 -10.98 -9.72 6.34
C SER A 100 -10.51 -8.31 5.99
N GLU A 101 -11.09 -7.67 4.97
CA GLU A 101 -10.86 -6.25 4.67
C GLU A 101 -11.19 -5.36 5.87
N ARG A 102 -12.32 -5.58 6.56
CA ARG A 102 -12.68 -4.80 7.75
C ARG A 102 -11.67 -4.96 8.88
N ILE A 103 -11.22 -6.18 9.16
CA ILE A 103 -10.23 -6.44 10.21
C ILE A 103 -8.93 -5.70 9.90
N VAL A 104 -8.49 -5.73 8.64
CA VAL A 104 -7.32 -4.98 8.18
C VAL A 104 -7.54 -3.48 8.32
N GLN A 105 -8.70 -2.97 7.92
CA GLN A 105 -9.03 -1.56 8.03
C GLN A 105 -9.04 -1.09 9.49
N ILE A 106 -9.57 -1.90 10.41
CA ILE A 106 -9.53 -1.65 11.85
C ILE A 106 -8.10 -1.72 12.37
N ALA A 107 -7.27 -2.65 11.91
CA ALA A 107 -5.88 -2.73 12.33
C ALA A 107 -5.04 -1.55 11.78
N LEU A 108 -5.38 -1.03 10.60
CA LEU A 108 -4.79 0.17 10.00
C LEU A 108 -5.29 1.46 10.65
N GLY A 109 -6.57 1.54 11.02
CA GLY A 109 -7.21 2.71 11.64
C GLY A 109 -7.11 2.76 13.17
N GLY A 110 -6.95 1.61 13.81
CA GLY A 110 -6.88 1.42 15.26
C GLY A 110 -5.45 1.35 15.80
N ALA A 111 -4.43 1.20 14.94
CA ALA A 111 -3.02 1.29 15.32
C ALA A 111 -2.55 2.73 15.58
N SER A 112 -3.42 3.58 16.14
CA SER A 112 -3.12 4.92 16.66
C SER A 112 -2.36 4.86 17.99
N THR A 113 -1.46 3.88 18.15
CA THR A 113 -0.74 3.65 19.42
C THR A 113 0.69 4.16 19.31
N SER A 114 0.99 5.22 20.07
CA SER A 114 2.31 5.76 20.43
C SER A 114 3.21 6.40 19.36
N ARG A 115 3.21 5.98 18.08
CA ARG A 115 4.07 6.53 17.02
C ARG A 115 3.24 6.96 15.81
N LYS A 116 3.50 8.17 15.27
CA LYS A 116 2.85 8.70 14.06
C LYS A 116 3.29 7.89 12.83
N ARG A 117 2.53 6.84 12.50
CA ARG A 117 2.77 5.94 11.37
C ARG A 117 2.19 6.53 10.09
N ARG A 118 3.04 6.69 9.08
CA ARG A 118 2.61 7.14 7.75
C ARG A 118 2.28 5.94 6.88
N THR A 119 1.07 5.89 6.35
CA THR A 119 0.62 4.80 5.48
C THR A 119 0.46 5.32 4.06
N VAL A 120 1.01 4.58 3.09
CA VAL A 120 0.84 4.81 1.66
C VAL A 120 0.25 3.53 1.06
N ALA A 121 -0.93 3.63 0.47
CA ALA A 121 -1.63 2.51 -0.13
C ALA A 121 -1.83 2.73 -1.62
N VAL A 122 -1.20 1.91 -2.46
CA VAL A 122 -1.52 1.80 -3.88
C VAL A 122 -2.73 0.88 -3.99
N ALA A 123 -3.80 1.36 -4.60
CA ALA A 123 -5.02 0.60 -4.70
C ALA A 123 -5.64 0.70 -6.09
N HIS A 124 -6.13 -0.45 -6.52
CA HIS A 124 -7.10 -0.56 -7.59
C HIS A 124 -8.53 -0.51 -7.03
N ARG A 125 -8.76 -1.04 -5.82
CA ARG A 125 -10.04 -0.91 -5.10
C ARG A 125 -10.15 0.44 -4.39
N LEU A 126 -11.14 1.24 -4.80
CA LEU A 126 -11.37 2.59 -4.24
C LEU A 126 -11.73 2.59 -2.74
N ARG A 127 -12.25 1.47 -2.21
CA ARG A 127 -12.57 1.33 -0.78
C ARG A 127 -11.32 1.43 0.10
N THR A 128 -10.17 0.93 -0.36
CA THR A 128 -8.93 0.91 0.41
C THR A 128 -8.38 2.30 0.69
N VAL A 129 -8.62 3.26 -0.22
CA VAL A 129 -8.11 4.63 -0.11
C VAL A 129 -9.18 5.62 0.36
N ARG A 130 -10.41 5.16 0.67
CA ARG A 130 -11.53 6.02 1.05
C ARG A 130 -11.23 6.87 2.29
N ASP A 131 -10.60 6.26 3.31
CA ASP A 131 -10.31 6.90 4.59
C ASP A 131 -8.90 7.54 4.64
N ALA A 132 -8.33 7.81 3.46
CA ALA A 132 -7.04 8.47 3.32
C ALA A 132 -7.17 9.98 3.54
N ASP A 133 -6.16 10.58 4.17
CA ASP A 133 -6.09 12.04 4.36
C ASP A 133 -5.92 12.76 3.01
N CYS A 134 -5.26 12.10 2.05
CA CYS A 134 -5.12 12.57 0.68
C CYS A 134 -5.03 11.39 -0.30
N ILE A 135 -5.67 11.52 -1.45
CA ILE A 135 -5.66 10.55 -2.54
C ILE A 135 -5.01 11.21 -3.75
N PHE A 136 -3.98 10.57 -4.31
CA PHE A 136 -3.36 10.96 -5.58
C PHE A 136 -3.86 10.06 -6.70
N VAL A 137 -4.37 10.66 -7.77
CA VAL A 137 -4.91 9.96 -8.93
C VAL A 137 -3.84 9.95 -10.02
N PHE A 138 -3.39 8.75 -10.41
CA PHE A 138 -2.39 8.59 -11.44
C PHE A 138 -3.03 8.20 -12.78
N GLN A 139 -2.53 8.79 -13.86
CA GLN A 139 -2.82 8.39 -15.22
C GLN A 139 -1.56 8.53 -16.08
N ALA A 140 -1.19 7.47 -16.80
CA ALA A 140 -0.03 7.46 -17.70
C ALA A 140 1.28 7.96 -17.01
N GLY A 141 1.50 7.55 -15.76
CA GLY A 141 2.69 7.89 -14.98
C GLY A 141 2.75 9.31 -14.42
N ARG A 142 1.65 10.08 -14.51
CA ARG A 142 1.54 11.43 -13.93
C ARG A 142 0.38 11.51 -12.94
N ILE A 143 0.50 12.40 -11.97
CA ILE A 143 -0.61 12.75 -11.08
C ILE A 143 -1.52 13.72 -11.84
N VAL A 144 -2.76 13.29 -12.08
CA VAL A 144 -3.77 14.10 -12.76
C VAL A 144 -4.73 14.77 -11.80
N ASP A 145 -4.82 14.27 -10.57
CA ASP A 145 -5.65 14.87 -9.53
C ASP A 145 -5.13 14.51 -8.11
N ALA A 146 -5.46 15.35 -7.13
CA ALA A 146 -5.18 15.12 -5.72
C ALA A 146 -6.19 15.84 -4.80
N GLY A 147 -6.56 15.18 -3.70
CA GLY A 147 -7.47 15.74 -2.69
C GLY A 147 -8.01 14.67 -1.74
N THR A 148 -8.94 15.06 -0.87
CA THR A 148 -9.69 14.10 -0.06
C THR A 148 -10.69 13.30 -0.91
N HIS A 149 -11.24 12.23 -0.36
CA HIS A 149 -12.29 11.46 -1.05
C HIS A 149 -13.47 12.32 -1.47
N GLU A 150 -13.90 13.23 -0.60
CA GLU A 150 -15.04 14.13 -0.83
C GLU A 150 -14.71 15.17 -1.90
N GLU A 151 -13.57 15.84 -1.79
CA GLU A 151 -13.12 16.85 -2.78
C GLU A 151 -13.00 16.27 -4.20
N LEU A 152 -12.51 15.03 -4.33
CA LEU A 152 -12.37 14.38 -5.63
C LEU A 152 -13.71 13.90 -6.20
N LEU A 153 -14.70 13.61 -5.35
CA LEU A 153 -16.06 13.25 -5.78
C LEU A 153 -16.88 14.46 -6.27
N GLU A 154 -16.60 15.65 -5.76
CA GLU A 154 -17.28 16.87 -6.22
C GLU A 154 -16.89 17.25 -7.65
N ARG A 155 -15.70 16.82 -8.11
CA ARG A 155 -15.16 17.10 -9.45
C ARG A 155 -15.78 16.19 -10.51
N ARG A 156 -17.04 16.44 -10.85
CA ARG A 156 -17.76 15.67 -11.88
C ARG A 156 -16.99 15.65 -13.20
N GLY A 157 -16.89 14.46 -13.81
CA GLY A 157 -16.16 14.23 -15.06
C GLY A 157 -14.65 14.06 -14.91
N ALA A 158 -14.08 14.27 -13.71
CA ALA A 158 -12.68 13.92 -13.43
C ALA A 158 -12.51 12.39 -13.37
N LEU A 159 -11.27 11.92 -13.59
CA LEU A 159 -10.95 10.50 -13.64
C LEU A 159 -11.40 9.76 -12.37
N PHE A 160 -11.16 10.35 -11.19
CA PHE A 160 -11.57 9.75 -9.92
C PHE A 160 -13.09 9.58 -9.79
N PHE A 161 -13.85 10.60 -10.18
CA PHE A 161 -15.30 10.56 -10.17
C PHE A 161 -15.84 9.45 -11.08
N GLU A 162 -15.28 9.31 -12.28
CA GLU A 162 -15.66 8.24 -13.22
C GLU A 162 -15.26 6.85 -12.71
N MET A 163 -14.09 6.71 -12.07
CA MET A 163 -13.68 5.47 -11.39
C MET A 163 -14.67 5.09 -10.28
N CYS A 164 -15.16 6.06 -9.49
CA CYS A 164 -16.16 5.81 -8.45
C CYS A 164 -17.51 5.38 -9.03
N ARG A 165 -17.95 6.02 -10.12
CA ARG A 165 -19.23 5.69 -10.77
C ARG A 165 -19.25 4.32 -11.41
N SER A 166 -18.16 3.92 -12.08
CA SER A 166 -18.14 2.66 -12.83
C SER A 166 -18.13 1.43 -11.93
N GLN A 167 -17.73 1.55 -10.65
CA GLN A 167 -17.51 0.45 -9.68
C GLN A 167 -16.67 -0.73 -10.24
N ASN A 168 -16.07 -0.55 -11.41
CA ASN A 168 -15.32 -1.52 -12.18
C ASN A 168 -14.13 -0.78 -12.79
N LEU A 169 -12.94 -1.30 -12.52
CA LEU A 169 -11.64 -0.84 -13.00
C LEU A 169 -11.43 -1.00 -14.51
N THR A 170 -12.50 -0.98 -15.30
CA THR A 170 -12.42 -1.06 -16.75
C THR A 170 -12.16 0.32 -17.39
N PHE A 171 -11.58 1.26 -16.64
CA PHE A 171 -11.06 2.51 -17.19
C PHE A 171 -9.55 2.39 -17.45
N GLY A 172 -9.21 1.48 -18.38
CA GLY A 172 -7.91 1.39 -19.02
C GLY A 172 -6.76 0.94 -18.10
N LEU A 173 -5.86 0.13 -18.66
CA LEU A 173 -4.63 -0.38 -18.05
C LEU A 173 -3.62 0.69 -17.55
N LEU A 174 -4.02 1.95 -17.38
CA LEU A 174 -3.13 3.10 -17.17
C LEU A 174 -3.48 3.99 -15.97
N GLY A 175 -4.58 3.71 -15.24
CA GLY A 175 -5.02 4.51 -14.09
C GLY A 175 -5.01 3.74 -12.76
N TYR A 176 -4.43 4.33 -11.72
CA TYR A 176 -4.47 3.81 -10.34
C TYR A 176 -4.51 4.95 -9.33
N VAL A 177 -4.89 4.66 -8.08
CA VAL A 177 -4.93 5.67 -7.01
C VAL A 177 -3.94 5.31 -5.91
N VAL A 178 -3.40 6.34 -5.26
CA VAL A 178 -2.53 6.21 -4.10
C VAL A 178 -3.12 6.99 -2.95
N GLY A 179 -3.54 6.29 -1.90
CA GLY A 179 -3.99 6.90 -0.65
C GLY A 179 -2.80 7.15 0.28
N TYR A 180 -2.81 8.30 0.94
CA TYR A 180 -1.86 8.69 1.98
C TYR A 180 -2.58 8.98 3.29
N LYS A 181 -2.06 8.46 4.40
CA LYS A 181 -2.55 8.71 5.76
C LYS A 181 -1.39 9.00 6.70
N SER A 182 -1.49 10.07 7.50
CA SER A 182 -0.41 10.62 8.30
C SER A 182 -0.44 10.28 9.78
#